data_AF-A0A4Y2V030-F1
#
_entry.id   AF-A0A4Y2V030-F1
#
_cell.length_a   1.000
_cell.length_b   1.000
_cell.length_c   1.000
_cell.angle_alpha   90.00
_cell.angle_beta   90.00
_cell.angle_gamma   90.00
#
_symmetry.space_group_name_H-M   'P 1'
#
loop_
_entity.id
_entity.type
_entity.pdbx_description
1 polymer ?
#
loop_
_entity_poly.entity_id
_entity_poly.type
_entity_poly.pdbx_seq_one_letter_code
_entity_poly.pdbx_strand_id
1 'polypeptide(L)'
;MIFFDFVDELTNLKDGSLDIEHEISIKGFVCDDPTRAFLKCIKNHNGYFGCEKCCQKGKWDNNRMTFPDFNAPKRKDSDFDSFSHDNYSGHILEK
;
A
#
# COMPACT_ATOMS: atom_id res chain seq x y z
N MET A 1 14.44 4.17 3.08
CA MET A 1 15.34 3.91 4.22
C MET A 1 14.56 3.43 5.43
N ILE A 2 13.70 4.23 6.08
CA ILE A 2 13.00 3.84 7.33
C ILE A 2 12.15 2.55 7.25
N PHE A 3 11.46 2.30 6.13
CA PHE A 3 10.57 1.13 6.04
C PHE A 3 11.33 -0.21 5.98
N PHE A 4 12.50 -0.23 5.34
CA PHE A 4 13.31 -1.45 5.24
C PHE A 4 13.93 -1.82 6.59
N ASP A 5 14.43 -0.82 7.33
CA ASP A 5 14.94 -1.01 8.69
C ASP A 5 13.88 -1.64 9.60
N PHE A 6 12.63 -1.18 9.49
CA PHE A 6 11.49 -1.76 10.22
C PHE A 6 11.21 -3.21 9.81
N VAL A 7 11.25 -3.54 8.51
CA VAL A 7 11.03 -4.90 8.03
C VAL A 7 12.12 -5.84 8.54
N ASP A 8 13.38 -5.40 8.51
CA ASP A 8 14.51 -6.18 9.01
C ASP A 8 14.38 -6.42 10.52
N GLU A 9 14.08 -5.38 11.30
CA GLU A 9 13.86 -5.49 12.74
C GLU A 9 12.74 -6.48 13.08
N LEU A 10 11.58 -6.37 12.42
CA LEU A 10 10.45 -7.27 12.66
C LEU A 10 10.73 -8.72 12.27
N THR A 11 11.52 -8.92 11.22
CA THR A 11 11.94 -10.25 10.77
C THR A 11 12.86 -10.87 11.81
N ASN A 12 13.87 -10.12 12.27
CA ASN A 12 14.76 -10.55 13.34
C ASN A 12 14.02 -10.90 14.62
N LEU A 13 13.01 -10.10 15.00
CA LEU A 13 12.19 -10.40 16.17
C LEU A 13 11.44 -11.72 15.99
N LYS A 14 10.76 -11.93 14.85
CA LYS A 14 10.03 -13.18 14.57
C LYS A 14 10.92 -14.43 14.52
N ASP A 15 12.16 -14.29 14.06
CA ASP A 15 13.09 -15.40 13.91
C ASP A 15 13.78 -15.79 15.23
N GLY A 16 13.31 -15.25 16.37
CA GLY A 16 13.77 -15.67 17.69
C GLY A 16 15.05 -14.97 18.14
N SER A 17 15.30 -13.74 17.69
CA SER A 17 16.42 -12.93 18.22
C SER A 17 16.31 -12.59 19.71
N LEU A 18 15.18 -12.90 20.34
CA LEU A 18 14.98 -12.77 21.78
C LEU A 18 15.05 -14.16 22.43
N ASP A 19 15.77 -14.26 23.56
CA ASP A 19 15.90 -15.47 24.40
C ASP A 19 14.59 -15.86 25.13
N ILE A 20 13.44 -15.42 24.63
CA ILE A 20 12.11 -15.63 25.21
C ILE A 20 11.18 -16.08 24.10
N GLU A 21 10.38 -17.12 24.35
CA GLU A 21 9.35 -17.57 23.42
C GLU A 21 8.24 -16.50 23.30
N HIS A 22 7.97 -16.07 22.07
CA HIS A 22 6.99 -15.02 21.81
C HIS A 22 6.34 -15.20 20.43
N GLU A 23 5.09 -14.73 20.30
CA GLU A 23 4.37 -14.70 19.02
C GLU A 23 4.11 -13.24 18.62
N ILE A 24 4.61 -12.83 17.45
CA ILE A 24 4.40 -11.49 16.92
C ILE A 24 3.42 -11.53 15.75
N SER A 25 2.31 -10.79 15.89
CA SER A 25 1.28 -10.63 14.87
C SER A 25 1.05 -9.15 14.57
N ILE A 26 1.24 -8.75 13.30
CA ILE A 26 0.94 -7.39 12.85
C ILE A 26 -0.56 -7.26 12.62
N LYS A 27 -1.22 -6.33 13.33
CA LYS A 27 -2.66 -6.07 13.18
C LYS A 27 -2.98 -5.01 12.12
N GLY A 28 -2.05 -4.11 11.84
CA GLY A 28 -2.22 -3.08 10.82
C GLY A 28 -1.12 -2.03 10.86
N PHE A 29 -1.12 -1.19 9.84
CA PHE A 29 -0.23 -0.04 9.70
C PHE A 29 -1.04 1.24 9.79
N VAL A 30 -0.59 2.18 10.62
CA VAL A 30 -1.11 3.55 10.65
C VAL A 30 -0.06 4.44 10.02
N CYS A 31 -0.43 5.10 8.92
CA CYS A 31 0.46 5.91 8.12
C CYS A 31 -0.31 7.05 7.49
N ASP A 32 0.44 8.10 7.11
CA ASP A 32 -0.11 9.20 6.32
C ASP A 32 -0.40 8.76 4.88
N ASP A 33 -1.05 9.66 4.14
CA ASP A 33 -1.55 9.38 2.81
C ASP A 33 -0.45 9.01 1.78
N PRO A 34 0.70 9.72 1.70
CA PRO A 34 1.82 9.31 0.83
C PRO A 34 2.41 7.94 1.19
N THR A 35 2.64 7.66 2.47
CA THR A 35 3.21 6.37 2.89
C THR A 35 2.22 5.24 2.66
N ARG A 36 0.93 5.49 2.88
CA ARG A 36 -0.14 4.51 2.60
C ARG A 36 -0.23 4.20 1.12
N ALA A 37 -0.07 5.21 0.26
CA ALA A 37 -0.07 5.04 -1.18
C ALA A 37 1.13 4.20 -1.65
N PHE A 38 2.32 4.48 -1.10
CA PHE A 38 3.54 3.70 -1.31
C PHE A 38 3.36 2.23 -0.92
N LEU A 39 2.94 1.96 0.32
CA LEU A 39 2.75 0.59 0.83
C LEU A 39 1.71 -0.20 0.04
N LYS A 40 0.73 0.49 -0.55
CA LYS A 40 -0.36 -0.14 -1.30
C LYS A 40 -0.18 -0.12 -2.81
N CYS A 41 0.94 0.38 -3.32
CA CYS A 41 1.21 0.56 -4.75
C CYS A 41 0.04 1.26 -5.48
N ILE A 42 -0.49 2.34 -4.90
CA ILE A 42 -1.59 3.12 -5.49
C ILE A 42 -1.19 4.57 -5.71
N LYS A 43 -2.00 5.25 -6.53
CA LYS A 43 -1.99 6.71 -6.55
C LYS A 43 -2.50 7.27 -5.23
N ASN A 44 -2.06 8.49 -4.95
CA ASN A 44 -2.48 9.23 -3.77
C ASN A 44 -4.01 9.45 -3.75
N HIS A 45 -4.61 9.90 -2.63
CA HIS A 45 -6.08 10.02 -2.48
C HIS A 45 -6.82 10.76 -3.60
N ASN A 46 -6.16 11.68 -4.31
CA ASN A 46 -6.73 12.43 -5.44
C ASN A 46 -6.45 11.82 -6.83
N GLY A 47 -5.77 10.68 -6.89
CA GLY A 47 -5.39 10.01 -8.13
C GLY A 47 -6.49 9.10 -8.67
N TYR A 48 -6.57 9.01 -10.00
CA TYR A 48 -7.56 8.16 -10.68
C TYR A 48 -7.45 6.67 -10.34
N PHE A 49 -6.29 6.19 -9.89
CA PHE A 49 -6.14 4.82 -9.40
C PHE A 49 -5.74 4.78 -7.92
N GLY A 50 -6.41 5.64 -7.13
CA GLY A 50 -6.20 5.77 -5.69
C GLY A 50 -7.15 4.96 -4.80
N CYS A 51 -8.09 4.18 -5.35
CA CYS A 51 -8.95 3.31 -4.52
C CYS A 51 -8.04 2.40 -3.72
N GLU A 52 -8.25 2.22 -2.42
CA GLU A 52 -7.34 1.39 -1.63
C GLU A 52 -7.72 -0.11 -1.55
N LYS A 53 -8.86 -0.47 -2.14
CA LYS A 53 -9.51 -1.78 -1.97
C LYS A 53 -9.71 -2.53 -3.29
N CYS A 54 -9.71 -1.80 -4.41
CA CYS A 54 -10.33 -2.23 -5.65
C CYS A 54 -9.56 -1.75 -6.87
N CYS A 55 -9.60 -2.54 -7.94
CA CYS A 55 -9.04 -2.23 -9.25
C CYS A 55 -10.08 -1.45 -10.06
N GLN A 56 -10.29 -0.18 -9.71
CA GLN A 56 -11.16 0.70 -10.49
C GLN A 56 -10.47 2.03 -10.76
N LYS A 57 -10.81 2.61 -11.91
CA LYS A 57 -10.50 4.00 -12.20
C LYS A 57 -11.55 4.88 -11.52
N GLY A 58 -11.11 5.76 -10.64
CA GLY A 58 -11.95 6.77 -10.00
C GLY A 58 -12.52 7.78 -10.99
N LYS A 59 -13.51 8.52 -10.51
CA LYS A 59 -14.19 9.58 -11.24
C LYS A 59 -14.08 10.87 -10.45
N TRP A 60 -13.67 11.94 -11.13
CA TRP A 60 -13.76 13.28 -10.58
C TRP A 60 -15.21 13.74 -10.61
N ASP A 61 -15.79 14.01 -9.45
CA ASP A 61 -17.17 14.46 -9.28
C ASP A 61 -17.22 15.53 -8.19
N ASN A 62 -17.89 16.66 -8.42
CA ASN A 62 -18.06 17.72 -7.42
C ASN A 62 -16.75 18.14 -6.69
N ASN A 63 -15.68 18.39 -7.46
CA ASN A 63 -14.35 18.77 -6.94
C ASN A 63 -13.67 17.73 -6.01
N ARG A 64 -14.00 16.45 -6.15
CA ARG A 64 -13.37 15.36 -5.40
C ARG A 64 -13.20 14.10 -6.26
N MET A 65 -12.18 13.31 -5.94
CA MET A 65 -12.04 11.97 -6.51
C MET A 65 -13.01 11.00 -5.82
N THR A 66 -13.72 10.19 -6.61
CA THR A 66 -14.70 9.20 -6.13
C THR A 66 -14.45 7.83 -6.76
N PHE A 67 -14.88 6.77 -6.08
CA PHE A 67 -14.75 5.38 -6.53
C PHE A 67 -16.13 4.69 -6.46
N PRO A 68 -17.05 4.99 -7.41
CA PRO A 68 -18.45 4.61 -7.31
C PRO A 68 -18.76 3.19 -7.80
N ASP A 69 -17.81 2.48 -8.40
CA ASP A 69 -18.08 1.13 -8.92
C ASP A 69 -18.07 0.11 -7.78
N PHE A 70 -19.25 -0.44 -7.47
CA PHE A 70 -19.45 -1.45 -6.44
C PHE A 70 -19.09 -2.87 -6.89
N ASN A 71 -18.99 -3.11 -8.21
CA ASN A 71 -18.65 -4.41 -8.79
C ASN A 71 -17.18 -4.50 -9.22
N ALA A 72 -16.39 -3.48 -8.91
CA ALA A 72 -14.98 -3.44 -9.22
C ALA A 72 -14.24 -4.65 -8.61
N PRO A 73 -13.32 -5.28 -9.36
CA PRO A 73 -12.50 -6.36 -8.82
C PRO A 73 -11.74 -5.91 -7.57
N LYS A 74 -11.66 -6.79 -6.57
CA LYS A 74 -10.76 -6.57 -5.43
C LYS A 74 -9.31 -6.61 -5.91
N ARG A 75 -8.47 -5.80 -5.28
CA ARG A 75 -7.02 -5.92 -5.48
C ARG A 75 -6.50 -7.28 -5.04
N LYS A 76 -5.49 -7.75 -5.76
CA LYS A 76 -4.75 -8.98 -5.54
C LYS A 76 -3.27 -8.67 -5.31
N ASP A 77 -2.56 -9.59 -4.69
CA ASP A 77 -1.12 -9.48 -4.44
C ASP A 77 -0.33 -9.24 -5.74
N SER A 78 -0.73 -9.88 -6.84
CA SER A 78 -0.15 -9.66 -8.17
C SER A 78 -0.28 -8.23 -8.71
N ASP A 79 -1.27 -7.46 -8.23
CA ASP A 79 -1.46 -6.07 -8.66
C ASP A 79 -0.40 -5.14 -8.03
N PHE A 80 0.15 -5.51 -6.87
CA PHE A 80 1.22 -4.79 -6.19
C PHE A 80 2.56 -5.01 -6.87
N ASP A 81 2.85 -6.26 -7.29
CA ASP A 81 4.10 -6.62 -7.96
C ASP A 81 4.23 -5.99 -9.36
N SER A 82 3.10 -5.86 -10.06
CA SER A 82 3.06 -5.39 -11.45
C SER A 82 3.02 -3.87 -11.59
N PHE A 83 2.88 -3.11 -10.50
CA PHE A 83 2.66 -1.66 -10.53
C PHE A 83 1.56 -1.23 -11.52
N SER A 84 0.57 -2.11 -11.75
CA SER A 84 -0.45 -1.97 -12.79
C SER A 84 -1.26 -0.68 -12.71
N HIS A 85 -1.27 -0.06 -11.53
CA HIS A 85 -2.01 1.16 -11.21
C HIS A 85 -1.09 2.35 -10.90
N ASP A 86 0.23 2.17 -11.05
CA ASP A 86 1.26 3.10 -10.62
C ASP A 86 2.10 3.67 -11.77
N ASN A 87 1.45 4.21 -12.82
CA ASN A 87 2.15 5.01 -13.83
C ASN A 87 2.48 6.41 -13.28
N TYR A 88 3.38 6.52 -12.29
CA TYR A 88 3.77 7.81 -11.72
C TYR A 88 4.86 8.40 -12.60
N SER A 89 4.47 9.33 -13.47
CA SER A 89 5.40 10.28 -14.07
C SER A 89 5.91 11.22 -12.98
N GLY A 90 6.98 10.87 -12.27
CA GLY A 90 7.62 11.81 -11.36
C GLY A 90 8.74 11.29 -10.47
N HIS A 91 8.65 10.08 -9.93
CA HIS A 91 9.72 9.51 -9.10
C HIS A 91 9.64 8.00 -9.24
N ILE A 92 10.68 7.42 -9.83
CA ILE A 92 10.94 5.99 -9.78
C ILE A 92 11.12 5.68 -8.30
N LEU A 93 10.19 4.91 -7.73
CA LEU A 93 10.45 4.21 -6.47
C LEU A 93 11.39 3.06 -6.85
N GLU A 94 12.67 3.37 -7.01
CA GLU A 94 13.69 2.33 -7.03
C GLU A 94 13.56 1.58 -5.71
N LYS A 95 13.43 0.25 -5.82
CA LYS A 95 13.52 -0.65 -4.67
C LYS A 95 14.83 -0.43 -3.94
#